data_AF-A0A2G6JTB9-F1
#
_entry.id   AF-A0A2G6JTB9-F1
#
_cell.length_a   1.000
_cell.length_b   1.000
_cell.length_c   1.000
_cell.angle_alpha   90.00
_cell.angle_beta   90.00
_cell.angle_gamma   90.00
#
_symmetry.space_group_name_H-M   'P 1'
#
loop_
_entity.id
_entity.type
_entity.pdbx_description
1 polymer ?
#
loop_
_entity_poly.entity_id
_entity_poly.type
_entity_poly.pdbx_seq_one_letter_code
_entity_poly.pdbx_strand_id
1 'polypeptide(L)'
;MNSMPPADAPNTPRPEEDKPSVAYLVSQYPALSHAFIEREVEALREHGVRVETVSVRPFDQDELRTELMRSEAAATTVLLDRDRAKSRWLRSHWQLLRRDPRTYTGVLAQALRTGEPRPKTRLWQVFYFAEAVVLHDLMSHRQLRHVHAHFANNGADVARLTALIGQRLDGPRAGWKWTFTMHGPTEFEAVDRFDLPAKVRSADGVACISDFCRSQLMRMVEPNHWDKLAMIRMSVDTDKFTPPPAVRDHPGDERMRVLYVGRLVPEKGSPVLLDAVADLTRRGVPL
;
A
#
# COMPACT_ATOMS: atom_id res chain seq x y z
N MET A 1 34.28 -15.10 38.44
CA MET A 1 34.85 -14.03 37.58
C MET A 1 34.03 -14.01 36.30
N ASN A 2 33.01 -13.17 36.27
CA ASN A 2 32.16 -12.94 35.08
C ASN A 2 32.09 -11.42 34.92
N SER A 3 32.85 -10.90 33.97
CA SER A 3 32.98 -9.46 33.75
C SER A 3 31.76 -8.96 32.97
N MET A 4 31.02 -8.01 33.54
CA MET A 4 29.98 -7.26 32.85
C MET A 4 30.59 -6.43 31.68
N PRO A 5 29.87 -6.26 30.57
CA PRO A 5 30.29 -5.34 29.51
C PRO A 5 30.21 -3.87 29.98
N PRO A 6 31.07 -2.98 29.47
CA PRO A 6 31.13 -1.60 29.92
C PRO A 6 29.92 -0.79 29.45
N ALA A 7 29.49 0.13 30.31
CA ALA A 7 28.38 1.05 30.09
C ALA A 7 28.60 1.96 28.87
N ASP A 8 27.52 2.19 28.14
CA ASP A 8 27.44 3.01 26.92
C ASP A 8 28.05 4.41 27.11
N ALA A 9 28.91 4.79 26.18
CA ALA A 9 29.45 6.13 26.06
C ALA A 9 28.34 7.14 25.68
N PRO A 10 28.42 8.40 26.14
CA PRO A 10 27.41 9.41 25.85
C PRO A 10 27.29 9.68 24.35
N ASN A 11 26.07 9.48 23.84
CA ASN A 11 25.65 9.65 22.46
C ASN A 11 25.90 11.09 21.99
N THR A 12 26.99 11.31 21.26
CA THR A 12 27.20 12.56 20.49
C THR A 12 26.08 12.70 19.48
N PRO A 13 25.37 13.84 19.40
CA PRO A 13 24.29 14.02 18.45
C PRO A 13 24.84 13.88 17.02
N ARG A 14 24.27 12.92 16.27
CA ARG A 14 24.55 12.76 14.84
C ARG A 14 24.11 14.04 14.11
N PRO A 15 24.88 14.52 13.10
CA PRO A 15 24.43 15.63 12.26
C PRO A 15 23.06 15.31 11.68
N GLU A 16 22.14 16.28 11.64
CA GLU A 16 20.74 16.13 11.19
C GLU A 16 20.60 15.09 10.07
N GLU A 17 20.25 13.86 10.44
CA GLU A 17 19.98 12.79 9.48
C GLU A 17 18.76 13.24 8.67
N ASP A 18 18.89 13.27 7.34
CA ASP A 18 17.76 13.49 6.43
C ASP A 18 16.62 12.57 6.87
N LYS A 19 15.53 13.15 7.38
CA LYS A 19 14.37 12.41 7.85
C LYS A 19 13.93 11.43 6.76
N PRO A 20 13.69 10.14 7.08
CA PRO A 20 13.22 9.19 6.09
C PRO A 20 11.99 9.74 5.37
N SER A 21 11.97 9.65 4.04
CA SER A 21 10.89 10.23 3.22
C SER A 21 10.37 9.24 2.21
N VAL A 22 9.04 9.21 2.05
CA VAL A 22 8.35 8.20 1.24
C VAL A 22 7.07 8.77 0.63
N ALA A 23 6.85 8.46 -0.65
CA ALA A 23 5.58 8.69 -1.34
C ALA A 23 4.65 7.49 -1.12
N TYR A 24 3.54 7.67 -0.42
CA TYR A 24 2.50 6.65 -0.24
C TYR A 24 1.54 6.69 -1.43
N LEU A 25 1.69 5.75 -2.36
CA LEU A 25 0.87 5.65 -3.56
C LEU A 25 -0.31 4.69 -3.34
N VAL A 26 -1.51 5.19 -3.58
CA VAL A 26 -2.74 4.39 -3.53
C VAL A 26 -3.58 4.67 -4.78
N SER A 27 -4.26 3.66 -5.31
CA SER A 27 -5.13 3.83 -6.49
C SER A 27 -6.20 4.90 -6.28
N GLN A 28 -6.78 4.94 -5.09
CA GLN A 28 -7.74 5.94 -4.63
C GLN A 28 -7.56 6.11 -3.11
N TYR A 29 -7.25 7.32 -2.67
CA TYR A 29 -7.07 7.65 -1.26
C TYR A 29 -7.47 9.11 -0.97
N PRO A 30 -8.15 9.40 0.15
CA PRO A 30 -8.64 8.44 1.17
C PRO A 30 -9.85 7.63 0.70
N ALA A 31 -10.18 6.53 1.39
CA ALA A 31 -11.38 5.73 1.16
C ALA A 31 -11.80 4.99 2.43
N LEU A 32 -13.10 4.68 2.59
CA LEU A 32 -13.63 4.06 3.82
C LEU A 32 -12.96 2.74 4.20
N SER A 33 -12.55 1.94 3.21
CA SER A 33 -11.84 0.68 3.45
C SER A 33 -10.37 0.85 3.79
N HIS A 34 -9.84 2.08 3.79
CA HIS A 34 -8.41 2.39 3.95
C HIS A 34 -8.06 3.02 5.29
N ALA A 35 -8.90 2.88 6.32
CA ALA A 35 -8.61 3.37 7.67
C ALA A 35 -7.28 2.85 8.26
N PHE A 36 -6.77 1.71 7.79
CA PHE A 36 -5.45 1.21 8.18
C PHE A 36 -4.30 1.99 7.50
N ILE A 37 -4.48 2.47 6.26
CA ILE A 37 -3.51 3.31 5.55
C ILE A 37 -3.42 4.67 6.26
N GLU A 38 -4.57 5.26 6.59
CA GLU A 38 -4.64 6.55 7.28
C GLU A 38 -3.88 6.50 8.62
N ARG A 39 -4.14 5.46 9.44
CA ARG A 39 -3.43 5.25 10.71
C ARG A 39 -1.93 5.02 10.52
N GLU A 40 -1.53 4.27 9.50
CA GLU A 40 -0.11 4.02 9.23
C GLU A 40 0.60 5.31 8.83
N VAL A 41 -0.01 6.11 7.95
CA VAL A 41 0.52 7.41 7.52
C VAL A 41 0.64 8.37 8.69
N GLU A 42 -0.39 8.46 9.54
CA GLU A 42 -0.39 9.29 10.75
C GLU A 42 0.73 8.86 11.71
N ALA A 43 0.79 7.57 12.07
CA ALA A 43 1.82 7.03 12.95
C ALA A 43 3.23 7.26 12.42
N LEU A 44 3.47 7.08 11.11
CA LEU A 44 4.79 7.34 10.51
C LEU A 44 5.18 8.81 10.61
N ARG A 45 4.23 9.73 10.37
CA ARG A 45 4.47 11.17 10.52
C ARG A 45 4.77 11.55 11.97
N GLU A 46 4.07 10.97 12.94
CA GLU A 46 4.34 11.15 14.37
C GLU A 46 5.75 10.65 14.76
N HIS A 47 6.23 9.58 14.12
CA HIS A 47 7.59 9.06 14.29
C HIS A 47 8.65 9.80 13.45
N GLY A 48 8.29 10.95 12.86
CA GLY A 48 9.24 11.84 12.18
C GLY A 48 9.53 11.49 10.72
N VAL A 49 8.81 10.54 10.12
CA VAL A 49 8.92 10.21 8.68
C VAL A 49 8.17 11.24 7.85
N ARG A 50 8.81 11.75 6.80
CA ARG A 50 8.13 12.61 5.81
C ARG A 50 7.31 11.74 4.86
N VAL A 51 6.01 11.62 5.12
CA VAL A 51 5.08 10.87 4.27
C VAL A 51 4.27 11.81 3.38
N GLU A 52 4.49 11.74 2.07
CA GLU A 52 3.64 12.40 1.06
C GLU A 52 2.65 11.40 0.47
N THR A 53 1.35 11.63 0.70
CA THR A 53 0.29 10.77 0.16
C THR A 53 -0.04 11.17 -1.27
N VAL A 54 -0.14 10.16 -2.14
CA VAL A 54 -0.44 10.31 -3.55
C VAL A 54 -1.55 9.36 -3.96
N SER A 55 -2.64 9.92 -4.47
CA SER A 55 -3.74 9.15 -5.06
C SER A 55 -3.62 9.14 -6.58
N VAL A 56 -3.75 7.98 -7.23
CA VAL A 56 -3.76 7.91 -8.69
C VAL A 56 -5.00 8.62 -9.23
N ARG A 57 -6.18 8.30 -8.67
CA ARG A 57 -7.48 8.82 -9.10
C ARG A 57 -8.05 9.79 -8.07
N PRO A 58 -8.95 10.71 -8.48
CA PRO A 58 -9.76 11.47 -7.53
C PRO A 58 -10.55 10.55 -6.61
N PHE A 59 -10.75 10.99 -5.38
CA PHE A 59 -11.65 10.35 -4.41
C PHE A 59 -13.04 10.99 -4.50
N ASP A 60 -14.05 10.27 -4.03
CA ASP A 60 -15.41 10.78 -3.92
C ASP A 60 -15.56 11.62 -2.64
N GLN A 61 -16.00 12.86 -2.79
CA GLN A 61 -16.20 13.79 -1.67
C GLN A 61 -17.33 13.30 -0.74
N ASP A 62 -18.31 12.55 -1.26
CA ASP A 62 -19.43 12.02 -0.49
C ASP A 62 -19.02 10.83 0.41
N GLU A 63 -17.83 10.26 0.17
CA GLU A 63 -17.26 9.19 0.98
C GLU A 63 -16.47 9.70 2.20
N LEU A 64 -16.20 11.01 2.31
CA LEU A 64 -15.43 11.60 3.41
C LEU A 64 -16.27 11.70 4.70
N ARG A 65 -16.26 10.61 5.49
CA ARG A 65 -17.11 10.49 6.70
C ARG A 65 -16.47 11.02 7.98
N THR A 66 -15.16 11.12 8.05
CA THR A 66 -14.43 11.53 9.27
C THR A 66 -13.59 12.78 9.01
N GLU A 67 -13.19 13.47 10.09
CA GLU A 67 -12.31 14.63 9.96
C GLU A 67 -10.92 14.24 9.44
N LEU A 68 -10.39 13.10 9.89
CA LEU A 68 -9.14 12.53 9.39
C LEU A 68 -9.17 12.31 7.87
N MET A 69 -10.28 11.77 7.34
CA MET A 69 -10.44 11.62 5.89
C MET A 69 -10.41 12.96 5.16
N ARG A 70 -11.00 14.02 5.74
CA ARG A 70 -10.97 15.36 5.12
C ARG A 70 -9.58 15.98 5.15
N SER A 71 -8.86 15.85 6.27
CA SER A 71 -7.49 16.35 6.36
C SER A 71 -6.55 15.60 5.41
N GLU A 72 -6.69 14.28 5.29
CA GLU A 72 -5.93 13.47 4.35
C GLU A 72 -6.28 13.78 2.90
N ALA A 73 -7.56 13.96 2.58
CA ALA A 73 -8.01 14.39 1.26
C ALA A 73 -7.38 15.74 0.85
N ALA A 74 -7.29 16.70 1.78
CA ALA A 74 -6.69 18.00 1.52
C ALA A 74 -5.16 17.93 1.36
N ALA A 75 -4.48 17.03 2.09
CA ALA A 75 -3.04 16.85 2.03
C ALA A 75 -2.56 15.98 0.86
N THR A 76 -3.44 15.13 0.31
CA THR A 76 -3.09 14.14 -0.72
C THR A 76 -2.99 14.76 -2.11
N THR A 77 -1.90 14.47 -2.81
CA THR A 77 -1.75 14.86 -4.22
C THR A 77 -2.45 13.87 -5.13
N VAL A 78 -3.31 14.37 -6.03
CA VAL A 78 -3.97 13.53 -7.06
C VAL A 78 -3.18 13.57 -8.38
N LEU A 79 -2.79 12.41 -8.92
CA LEU A 79 -2.04 12.31 -10.17
C LEU A 79 -2.90 12.66 -11.40
N LEU A 80 -4.11 12.11 -11.46
CA LEU A 80 -5.06 12.29 -12.56
C LEU A 80 -6.12 13.37 -12.23
N ASP A 81 -5.69 14.49 -11.67
CA ASP A 81 -6.56 15.64 -11.40
C ASP A 81 -7.03 16.32 -12.70
N ARG A 82 -8.34 16.38 -12.94
CA ARG A 82 -8.92 16.76 -14.24
C ARG A 82 -8.55 18.18 -14.68
N ASP A 83 -8.34 19.10 -13.74
CA ASP A 83 -8.19 20.53 -14.05
C ASP A 83 -6.73 20.95 -14.26
N ARG A 84 -5.79 20.24 -13.64
CA ARG A 84 -4.34 20.56 -13.68
C ARG A 84 -3.47 19.47 -14.32
N ALA A 85 -4.00 18.29 -14.58
CA ALA A 85 -3.18 17.16 -15.02
C ALA A 85 -2.67 17.29 -16.46
N LYS A 86 -3.42 17.86 -17.41
CA LYS A 86 -3.04 17.76 -18.84
C LYS A 86 -1.68 18.40 -19.16
N SER A 87 -1.43 19.61 -18.66
CA SER A 87 -0.17 20.32 -18.91
C SER A 87 1.01 19.72 -18.16
N ARG A 88 0.81 19.30 -16.90
CA ARG A 88 1.80 18.56 -16.12
C ARG A 88 2.17 17.26 -16.82
N TRP A 89 1.18 16.48 -17.22
CA TRP A 89 1.34 15.17 -17.85
C TRP A 89 2.18 15.28 -19.14
N LEU A 90 1.78 16.17 -20.06
CA LEU A 90 2.54 16.40 -21.30
C LEU A 90 3.98 16.87 -21.01
N ARG A 91 4.16 17.75 -20.01
CA ARG A 91 5.47 18.26 -19.61
C ARG A 91 6.37 17.15 -19.05
N SER A 92 5.88 16.32 -18.12
CA SER A 92 6.65 15.24 -17.51
C SER A 92 7.13 14.23 -18.57
N HIS A 93 6.25 13.88 -19.52
CA HIS A 93 6.59 13.02 -20.65
C HIS A 93 7.64 13.65 -21.58
N TRP A 94 7.46 14.92 -21.94
CA TRP A 94 8.41 15.65 -22.77
C TRP A 94 9.79 15.79 -22.10
N GLN A 95 9.83 16.10 -20.81
CA GLN A 95 11.06 16.20 -20.03
C GLN A 95 11.80 14.87 -19.95
N LEU A 96 11.10 13.77 -19.67
CA LEU A 96 11.70 12.44 -19.64
C LEU A 96 12.25 12.05 -21.02
N LEU A 97 11.45 12.24 -22.08
CA LEU A 97 11.83 11.90 -23.44
C LEU A 97 13.05 12.72 -23.90
N ARG A 98 13.14 14.01 -23.54
CA ARG A 98 14.30 14.85 -23.86
C ARG A 98 15.53 14.51 -23.03
N ARG A 99 15.36 14.14 -21.76
CA ARG A 99 16.47 13.81 -20.85
C ARG A 99 17.12 12.50 -21.26
N ASP A 100 16.32 11.45 -21.49
CA ASP A 100 16.81 10.16 -21.92
C ASP A 100 15.74 9.35 -22.67
N PRO A 101 15.76 9.37 -24.02
CA PRO A 101 14.88 8.57 -24.85
C PRO A 101 15.02 7.05 -24.64
N ARG A 102 16.22 6.57 -24.25
CA ARG A 102 16.47 5.14 -24.01
C ARG A 102 15.77 4.68 -22.74
N THR A 103 15.79 5.49 -21.69
CA THR A 103 15.00 5.21 -20.48
C THR A 103 13.51 5.24 -20.81
N TYR A 104 13.01 6.26 -21.51
CA TYR A 104 11.59 6.35 -21.86
C TYR A 104 11.08 5.09 -22.59
N THR A 105 11.74 4.74 -23.69
CA THR A 105 11.37 3.58 -24.51
C THR A 105 11.64 2.25 -23.80
N GLY A 106 12.72 2.15 -23.04
CA GLY A 106 13.08 0.94 -22.31
C GLY A 106 12.16 0.62 -21.13
N VAL A 107 11.65 1.63 -20.43
CA VAL A 107 10.65 1.45 -19.37
C VAL A 107 9.28 1.12 -19.99
N LEU A 108 8.89 1.79 -21.07
CA LEU A 108 7.67 1.43 -21.80
C LEU A 108 7.71 -0.03 -22.30
N ALA A 109 8.84 -0.47 -22.86
CA ALA A 109 9.04 -1.86 -23.28
C ALA A 109 8.95 -2.84 -22.09
N GLN A 110 9.42 -2.44 -20.90
CA GLN A 110 9.28 -3.26 -19.69
C GLN A 110 7.82 -3.32 -19.21
N ALA A 111 7.10 -2.20 -19.20
CA ALA A 111 5.67 -2.15 -18.89
C ALA A 111 4.86 -3.08 -19.83
N LEU A 112 5.16 -3.03 -21.13
CA LEU A 112 4.53 -3.90 -22.13
C LEU A 112 4.91 -5.38 -22.02
N ARG A 113 5.87 -5.76 -21.15
CA ARG A 113 6.18 -7.16 -20.83
C ARG A 113 5.52 -7.63 -19.52
N THR A 114 5.06 -6.71 -18.68
CA THR A 114 4.44 -6.98 -17.37
C THR A 114 3.05 -7.58 -17.49
N GLY A 115 2.78 -8.63 -16.71
CA GLY A 115 1.49 -9.33 -16.68
C GLY A 115 1.14 -10.07 -17.97
N GLU A 116 -0.08 -10.59 -18.02
CA GLU A 116 -0.58 -11.46 -19.09
C GLU A 116 -0.39 -10.88 -20.51
N PRO A 117 -0.02 -11.70 -21.52
CA PRO A 117 0.18 -11.27 -22.90
C PRO A 117 -1.14 -11.09 -23.67
N ARG A 118 -2.02 -10.23 -23.15
CA ARG A 118 -3.32 -9.89 -23.75
C ARG A 118 -3.33 -8.43 -24.23
N PRO A 119 -3.92 -8.11 -25.40
CA PRO A 119 -3.94 -6.74 -25.93
C PRO A 119 -4.51 -5.70 -24.95
N LYS A 120 -5.61 -6.05 -24.26
CA LYS A 120 -6.21 -5.20 -23.23
C LYS A 120 -5.26 -4.93 -22.06
N THR A 121 -4.54 -5.94 -21.60
CA THR A 121 -3.52 -5.80 -20.53
C THR A 121 -2.39 -4.89 -20.98
N ARG A 122 -1.90 -5.05 -22.23
CA ARG A 122 -0.85 -4.18 -22.79
C ARG A 122 -1.30 -2.72 -22.87
N LEU A 123 -2.53 -2.47 -23.29
CA LEU A 123 -3.09 -1.11 -23.29
C LEU A 123 -3.10 -0.49 -21.89
N TRP A 124 -3.52 -1.25 -20.86
CA TRP A 124 -3.47 -0.76 -19.48
C TRP A 124 -2.05 -0.46 -19.00
N GLN A 125 -1.07 -1.28 -19.38
CA GLN A 125 0.35 -1.03 -19.05
C GLN A 125 0.89 0.28 -19.67
N VAL A 126 0.36 0.73 -20.82
CA VAL A 126 0.69 2.05 -21.37
C VAL A 126 0.19 3.17 -20.46
N PHE A 127 -1.02 3.03 -19.91
CA PHE A 127 -1.55 4.01 -18.95
C PHE A 127 -0.76 4.02 -17.64
N TYR A 128 -0.39 2.85 -17.10
CA TYR A 128 0.41 2.78 -15.88
C TYR A 128 1.82 3.32 -16.08
N PHE A 129 2.43 3.08 -17.25
CA PHE A 129 3.68 3.76 -17.62
C PHE A 129 3.52 5.28 -17.61
N ALA A 130 2.45 5.79 -18.21
CA ALA A 130 2.24 7.23 -18.26
C ALA A 130 1.99 7.85 -16.87
N GLU A 131 1.23 7.17 -16.02
CA GLU A 131 1.06 7.55 -14.61
C GLU A 131 2.42 7.54 -13.87
N ALA A 132 3.28 6.55 -14.15
CA ALA A 132 4.59 6.41 -13.52
C ALA A 132 5.56 7.53 -13.90
N VAL A 133 5.50 8.04 -15.14
CA VAL A 133 6.29 9.19 -15.60
C VAL A 133 5.91 10.45 -14.82
N VAL A 134 4.61 10.69 -14.61
CA VAL A 134 4.13 11.84 -13.84
C VAL A 134 4.48 11.71 -12.37
N LEU A 135 4.36 10.51 -11.80
CA LEU A 135 4.75 10.26 -10.41
C LEU A 135 6.26 10.45 -10.21
N HIS A 136 7.08 9.97 -11.15
CA HIS A 136 8.53 10.19 -11.12
C HIS A 136 8.89 11.68 -11.13
N ASP A 137 8.23 12.46 -11.99
CA ASP A 137 8.43 13.91 -12.06
C ASP A 137 8.05 14.61 -10.74
N LEU A 138 6.87 14.25 -10.18
CA LEU A 138 6.43 14.74 -8.88
C LEU A 138 7.46 14.42 -7.77
N MET A 139 7.87 13.16 -7.67
CA MET A 139 8.85 12.70 -6.67
C MET A 139 10.21 13.39 -6.85
N SER A 140 10.64 13.58 -8.09
CA SER A 140 11.89 14.29 -8.41
C SER A 140 11.86 15.73 -7.88
N HIS A 141 10.78 16.46 -8.14
CA HIS A 141 10.58 17.82 -7.65
C HIS A 141 10.44 17.91 -6.13
N ARG A 142 9.89 16.88 -5.49
CA ARG A 142 9.71 16.80 -4.03
C ARG A 142 10.92 16.22 -3.31
N GLN A 143 11.97 15.82 -4.03
CA GLN A 143 13.15 15.14 -3.51
C GLN A 143 12.83 13.81 -2.80
N LEU A 144 11.76 13.14 -3.23
CA LEU A 144 11.40 11.80 -2.77
C LEU A 144 12.10 10.76 -3.64
N ARG A 145 12.64 9.72 -3.02
CA ARG A 145 13.31 8.60 -3.72
C ARG A 145 12.71 7.24 -3.38
N HIS A 146 11.79 7.18 -2.42
CA HIS A 146 11.10 5.95 -2.04
C HIS A 146 9.60 6.09 -2.33
N VAL A 147 9.03 5.15 -3.08
CA VAL A 147 7.58 5.01 -3.24
C VAL A 147 7.09 3.73 -2.55
N HIS A 148 6.07 3.84 -1.71
CA HIS A 148 5.38 2.72 -1.09
C HIS A 148 3.97 2.60 -1.66
N ALA A 149 3.64 1.44 -2.24
CA ALA A 149 2.29 1.16 -2.70
C ALA A 149 1.52 0.35 -1.65
N HIS A 150 0.27 0.73 -1.37
CA HIS A 150 -0.65 -0.20 -0.73
C HIS A 150 -1.27 -1.11 -1.78
N PHE A 151 -1.34 -2.41 -1.46
CA PHE A 151 -1.80 -3.49 -2.33
C PHE A 151 -0.79 -3.85 -3.43
N ALA A 152 -0.96 -5.02 -4.05
CA ALA A 152 -0.18 -5.46 -5.20
C ALA A 152 -0.95 -5.28 -6.53
N ASN A 153 -1.93 -4.38 -6.52
CA ASN A 153 -2.80 -4.07 -7.64
C ASN A 153 -2.10 -3.19 -8.70
N ASN A 154 -2.87 -2.57 -9.58
CA ASN A 154 -2.37 -1.71 -10.65
C ASN A 154 -1.52 -0.52 -10.15
N GLY A 155 -1.82 0.02 -8.97
CA GLY A 155 -1.01 1.09 -8.36
C GLY A 155 0.41 0.64 -8.05
N ALA A 156 0.62 -0.63 -7.72
CA ALA A 156 1.96 -1.18 -7.52
C ALA A 156 2.77 -1.22 -8.83
N ASP A 157 2.13 -1.37 -9.99
CA ASP A 157 2.83 -1.28 -11.29
C ASP A 157 3.32 0.14 -11.55
N VAL A 158 2.51 1.16 -11.21
CA VAL A 158 2.92 2.57 -11.28
C VAL A 158 4.13 2.82 -10.39
N ALA A 159 4.08 2.41 -9.12
CA ALA A 159 5.20 2.55 -8.18
C ALA A 159 6.48 1.86 -8.67
N ARG A 160 6.35 0.61 -9.13
CA ARG A 160 7.45 -0.19 -9.68
C ARG A 160 8.10 0.50 -10.88
N LEU A 161 7.29 0.99 -11.83
CA LEU A 161 7.78 1.68 -13.02
C LEU A 161 8.42 3.03 -12.67
N THR A 162 7.87 3.76 -11.70
CA THR A 162 8.44 5.03 -11.22
C THR A 162 9.85 4.84 -10.67
N ALA A 163 10.05 3.87 -9.78
CA ALA A 163 11.39 3.58 -9.26
C ALA A 163 12.35 3.13 -10.37
N LEU A 164 11.88 2.33 -11.33
CA LEU A 164 12.68 1.92 -12.48
C LEU A 164 13.11 3.11 -13.35
N ILE A 165 12.24 4.10 -13.59
CA ILE A 165 12.60 5.33 -14.32
C ILE A 165 13.75 6.03 -13.59
N GLY A 166 13.59 6.26 -12.29
CA GLY A 166 14.61 6.92 -11.47
C GLY A 166 15.94 6.17 -11.45
N GLN A 167 15.91 4.85 -11.27
CA GLN A 167 17.11 4.00 -11.29
C GLN A 167 17.85 4.06 -12.63
N ARG A 168 17.14 4.13 -13.76
CA ARG A 168 17.77 4.21 -15.09
C ARG A 168 18.33 5.60 -15.40
N LEU A 169 17.66 6.66 -14.93
CA LEU A 169 18.11 8.04 -15.14
C LEU A 169 19.28 8.43 -14.25
N ASP A 170 19.17 8.14 -12.95
CA ASP A 170 20.08 8.66 -11.93
C ASP A 170 21.08 7.59 -11.45
N GLY A 171 20.90 6.35 -11.89
CA GLY A 171 21.75 5.22 -11.55
C GLY A 171 21.38 4.51 -10.25
N PRO A 172 21.99 3.34 -9.99
CA PRO A 172 21.64 2.48 -8.86
C PRO A 172 21.99 3.07 -7.49
N ARG A 173 22.85 4.09 -7.44
CA ARG A 173 23.26 4.77 -6.19
C ARG A 173 22.38 5.97 -5.82
N ALA A 174 21.41 6.33 -6.66
CA ALA A 174 20.53 7.49 -6.43
C ALA A 174 19.42 7.24 -5.41
N GLY A 175 19.34 6.04 -4.81
CA GLY A 175 18.43 5.74 -3.71
C GLY A 175 16.98 5.51 -4.13
N TRP A 176 16.69 5.37 -5.42
CA TRP A 176 15.35 5.06 -5.93
C TRP A 176 14.90 3.66 -5.48
N LYS A 177 13.90 3.63 -4.60
CA LYS A 177 13.33 2.41 -4.02
C LYS A 177 11.84 2.34 -4.24
N TRP A 178 11.32 1.13 -4.36
CA TRP A 178 9.89 0.88 -4.24
C TRP A 178 9.60 -0.31 -3.35
N THR A 179 8.53 -0.18 -2.57
CA THR A 179 8.04 -1.20 -1.65
C THR A 179 6.54 -1.30 -1.77
N PHE A 180 5.95 -2.38 -1.29
CA PHE A 180 4.49 -2.46 -1.19
C PHE A 180 4.03 -3.28 0.01
N THR A 181 2.80 -3.02 0.45
CA THR A 181 2.12 -3.84 1.45
C THR A 181 1.11 -4.76 0.78
N MET A 182 1.20 -6.06 1.06
CA MET A 182 0.31 -7.08 0.52
C MET A 182 -0.82 -7.38 1.52
N HIS A 183 -2.06 -7.03 1.16
CA HIS A 183 -3.20 -6.97 2.09
C HIS A 183 -4.22 -8.10 1.97
N GLY A 184 -4.31 -8.83 0.85
CA GLY A 184 -5.52 -9.62 0.64
C GLY A 184 -5.43 -10.75 -0.38
N PRO A 185 -6.52 -11.54 -0.45
CA PRO A 185 -6.62 -12.72 -1.31
C PRO A 185 -6.82 -12.35 -2.78
N THR A 186 -7.38 -11.18 -3.09
CA THR A 186 -7.72 -10.79 -4.47
C THR A 186 -6.52 -10.91 -5.42
N GLU A 187 -5.33 -10.49 -4.98
CA GLU A 187 -4.14 -10.65 -5.80
C GLU A 187 -3.62 -12.09 -5.85
N PHE A 188 -3.81 -12.88 -4.78
CA PHE A 188 -3.49 -14.31 -4.77
C PHE A 188 -4.43 -15.15 -5.64
N GLU A 189 -5.67 -14.70 -5.86
CA GLU A 189 -6.63 -15.35 -6.76
C GLU A 189 -6.32 -15.08 -8.25
N ALA A 190 -5.52 -14.06 -8.55
CA ALA A 190 -5.19 -13.68 -9.93
C ALA A 190 -3.70 -13.33 -10.08
N VAL A 191 -2.83 -14.25 -9.64
CA VAL A 191 -1.36 -14.11 -9.61
C VAL A 191 -0.79 -13.58 -10.93
N ASP A 192 -1.17 -14.19 -12.06
CA ASP A 192 -0.65 -13.83 -13.39
C ASP A 192 -1.14 -12.46 -13.86
N ARG A 193 -2.39 -12.12 -13.53
CA ARG A 193 -2.98 -10.82 -13.85
C ARG A 193 -2.24 -9.69 -13.13
N PHE A 194 -1.84 -9.92 -11.87
CA PHE A 194 -1.14 -8.93 -11.07
C PHE A 194 0.38 -9.04 -11.15
N ASP A 195 0.92 -10.03 -11.86
CA ASP A 195 2.36 -10.27 -12.00
C ASP A 195 3.09 -10.26 -10.64
N LEU A 196 2.48 -10.92 -9.64
CA LEU A 196 2.98 -10.93 -8.27
C LEU A 196 4.44 -11.39 -8.16
N PRO A 197 4.89 -12.46 -8.84
CA PRO A 197 6.28 -12.87 -8.77
C PRO A 197 7.22 -11.75 -9.23
N ALA A 198 6.92 -11.06 -10.34
CA ALA A 198 7.79 -9.99 -10.82
C ALA A 198 7.79 -8.77 -9.89
N LYS A 199 6.64 -8.44 -9.28
CA LYS A 199 6.54 -7.39 -8.25
C LYS A 199 7.41 -7.73 -7.04
N VAL A 200 7.29 -8.94 -6.50
CA VAL A 200 8.14 -9.37 -5.39
C VAL A 200 9.62 -9.34 -5.78
N ARG A 201 10.00 -9.87 -6.95
CA ARG A 201 11.40 -9.90 -7.40
C ARG A 201 12.01 -8.50 -7.50
N SER A 202 11.29 -7.50 -8.03
CA SER A 202 11.86 -6.16 -8.19
C SER A 202 11.70 -5.24 -6.99
N ALA A 203 10.86 -5.54 -6.00
CA ALA A 203 10.66 -4.69 -4.82
C ALA A 203 11.91 -4.64 -3.93
N ASP A 204 12.17 -3.51 -3.30
CA ASP A 204 13.21 -3.38 -2.27
C ASP A 204 12.75 -3.94 -0.91
N GLY A 205 11.44 -4.07 -0.72
CA GLY A 205 10.80 -4.55 0.51
C GLY A 205 9.32 -4.80 0.31
N VAL A 206 8.80 -5.83 0.98
CA VAL A 206 7.38 -6.18 0.97
C VAL A 206 6.90 -6.35 2.41
N ALA A 207 5.89 -5.58 2.79
CA ALA A 207 5.19 -5.74 4.05
C ALA A 207 4.07 -6.78 3.88
N CYS A 208 4.23 -7.92 4.55
CA CYS A 208 3.29 -9.02 4.56
C CYS A 208 2.43 -8.95 5.81
N ILE A 209 1.12 -8.78 5.66
CA ILE A 209 0.24 -8.56 6.82
C ILE A 209 -0.02 -9.79 7.68
N SER A 210 0.41 -10.97 7.22
CA SER A 210 0.21 -12.25 7.89
C SER A 210 1.26 -13.27 7.45
N ASP A 211 1.40 -14.33 8.26
CA ASP A 211 2.20 -15.50 7.91
C ASP A 211 1.68 -16.20 6.64
N PHE A 212 0.36 -16.18 6.43
CA PHE A 212 -0.25 -16.66 5.18
C PHE A 212 0.25 -15.84 3.98
N CYS A 213 0.16 -14.51 4.06
CA CYS A 213 0.64 -13.63 3.00
C CYS A 213 2.13 -13.87 2.69
N ARG A 214 2.98 -13.91 3.73
CA ARG A 214 4.42 -14.14 3.58
C ARG A 214 4.72 -15.48 2.93
N SER A 215 4.11 -16.57 3.43
CA SER A 215 4.30 -17.91 2.87
C SER A 215 3.81 -18.04 1.43
N GLN A 216 2.68 -17.40 1.06
CA GLN A 216 2.20 -17.42 -0.31
C GLN A 216 3.18 -16.73 -1.27
N LEU A 217 3.74 -15.58 -0.88
CA LEU A 217 4.74 -14.89 -1.71
C LEU A 217 6.06 -15.69 -1.78
N MET A 218 6.50 -16.32 -0.70
CA MET A 218 7.70 -17.18 -0.70
C MET A 218 7.60 -18.35 -1.69
N ARG A 219 6.40 -18.90 -1.90
CA ARG A 219 6.16 -19.98 -2.89
C ARG A 219 6.28 -19.50 -4.34
N MET A 220 6.22 -18.20 -4.58
CA MET A 220 6.18 -17.59 -5.92
C MET A 220 7.55 -17.10 -6.40
N VAL A 221 8.54 -17.02 -5.51
CA VAL A 221 9.87 -16.46 -5.80
C VAL A 221 10.99 -17.29 -5.17
N GLU A 222 12.20 -17.07 -5.67
CA GLU A 222 13.40 -17.74 -5.24
C GLU A 222 13.82 -17.34 -3.79
N PRO A 223 14.50 -18.21 -3.02
CA PRO A 223 14.85 -17.94 -1.62
C PRO A 223 15.66 -16.67 -1.35
N ASN A 224 16.45 -16.20 -2.32
CA ASN A 224 17.20 -14.95 -2.25
C ASN A 224 16.30 -13.69 -2.14
N HIS A 225 14.99 -13.84 -2.35
CA HIS A 225 14.01 -12.76 -2.17
C HIS A 225 13.29 -12.81 -0.82
N TRP A 226 13.54 -13.81 0.04
CA TRP A 226 12.76 -14.00 1.26
C TRP A 226 13.07 -13.00 2.36
N ASP A 227 14.30 -12.48 2.43
CA ASP A 227 14.74 -11.56 3.50
C ASP A 227 14.04 -10.19 3.42
N LYS A 228 13.58 -9.80 2.23
CA LYS A 228 12.82 -8.56 2.02
C LYS A 228 11.30 -8.72 2.24
N LEU A 229 10.83 -9.92 2.58
CA LEU A 229 9.44 -10.20 2.93
C LEU A 229 9.25 -10.06 4.44
N ALA A 230 9.04 -8.83 4.89
CA ALA A 230 8.88 -8.49 6.30
C ALA A 230 7.43 -8.76 6.77
N MET A 231 7.27 -9.38 7.93
CA MET A 231 5.95 -9.58 8.53
C MET A 231 5.56 -8.32 9.33
N ILE A 232 4.53 -7.61 8.88
CA ILE A 232 4.03 -6.36 9.48
C ILE A 232 2.52 -6.48 9.67
N ARG A 233 2.09 -6.86 10.87
CA ARG A 233 0.68 -7.09 11.17
C ARG A 233 -0.11 -5.78 11.18
N MET A 234 -1.36 -5.87 10.75
CA MET A 234 -2.31 -4.77 10.91
C MET A 234 -2.60 -4.54 12.38
N SER A 235 -2.73 -3.28 12.76
CA SER A 235 -2.99 -2.84 14.13
C SER A 235 -4.36 -2.18 14.26
N VAL A 236 -4.79 -2.08 15.52
CA VAL A 236 -5.93 -1.27 15.94
C VAL A 236 -5.44 -0.27 16.99
N ASP A 237 -6.12 0.87 17.05
CA ASP A 237 -5.90 1.88 18.09
C ASP A 237 -6.46 1.34 19.42
N THR A 238 -5.56 1.06 20.37
CA THR A 238 -5.92 0.49 21.67
C THR A 238 -6.52 1.51 22.63
N ASP A 239 -6.36 2.80 22.39
CA ASP A 239 -7.00 3.85 23.20
C ASP A 239 -8.46 4.01 22.77
N LYS A 240 -8.75 3.81 21.48
CA LYS A 240 -10.10 3.80 20.92
C LYS A 240 -10.85 2.49 21.15
N PHE A 241 -10.20 1.35 20.98
CA PHE A 241 -10.80 0.02 21.08
C PHE A 241 -10.40 -0.68 22.38
N THR A 242 -10.95 -0.19 23.50
CA THR A 242 -10.74 -0.78 24.82
C THR A 242 -11.86 -1.77 25.17
N PRO A 243 -11.53 -2.96 25.73
CA PRO A 243 -12.54 -3.82 26.35
C PRO A 243 -13.24 -3.06 27.48
N PRO A 244 -14.58 -3.17 27.62
CA PRO A 244 -15.27 -2.56 28.73
C PRO A 244 -14.76 -3.14 30.07
N PRO A 245 -14.73 -2.34 31.15
CA PRO A 245 -14.18 -2.76 32.44
C PRO A 245 -14.97 -3.88 33.13
N ALA A 246 -16.21 -4.11 32.70
CA ALA A 246 -17.01 -5.27 33.06
C ALA A 246 -17.61 -5.88 31.79
N VAL A 247 -17.89 -7.19 31.82
CA VAL A 247 -18.72 -7.84 30.80
C VAL A 247 -20.02 -7.04 30.70
N ARG A 248 -20.46 -6.74 29.48
CA ARG A 248 -21.78 -6.16 29.25
C ARG A 248 -22.83 -7.24 29.53
N ASP A 249 -23.06 -7.52 30.80
CA ASP A 249 -24.22 -8.30 31.21
C ASP A 249 -25.46 -7.49 30.83
N HIS A 250 -26.39 -8.14 30.15
CA HIS A 250 -27.72 -7.62 29.88
C HIS A 250 -28.68 -8.35 30.84
N PRO A 251 -28.89 -7.85 32.08
CA PRO A 251 -29.62 -8.60 33.10
C PRO A 251 -31.04 -8.90 32.62
N GLY A 252 -31.41 -10.18 32.58
CA GLY A 252 -32.70 -10.65 32.08
C GLY A 252 -32.77 -10.94 30.57
N ASP A 253 -31.68 -10.74 29.83
CA ASP A 253 -31.57 -11.09 28.41
C ASP A 253 -30.53 -12.21 28.23
N GLU A 254 -31.00 -13.46 28.28
CA GLU A 254 -30.16 -14.67 28.10
C GLU A 254 -29.78 -14.93 26.63
N ARG A 255 -30.14 -14.03 25.71
CA ARG A 255 -29.88 -14.20 24.28
C ARG A 255 -28.41 -14.02 23.94
N MET A 256 -27.87 -14.93 23.14
CA MET A 256 -26.56 -14.78 22.53
C MET A 256 -26.61 -13.72 21.43
N ARG A 257 -25.83 -12.66 21.60
CA ARG A 257 -25.73 -11.57 20.62
C ARG A 257 -24.59 -11.85 19.64
N VAL A 258 -24.92 -11.83 18.35
CA VAL A 258 -23.96 -12.03 17.26
C VAL A 258 -23.80 -10.73 16.48
N LEU A 259 -22.57 -10.22 16.39
CA LEU A 259 -22.24 -9.03 15.59
C LEU A 259 -21.37 -9.43 14.40
N TYR A 260 -21.76 -8.99 13.21
CA TYR A 260 -20.98 -9.12 12.00
C TYR A 260 -20.68 -7.72 11.43
N VAL A 261 -19.39 -7.44 11.21
CA VAL A 261 -18.92 -6.19 10.60
C VAL A 261 -18.09 -6.54 9.37
N GLY A 262 -18.66 -6.36 8.19
CA GLY A 262 -18.00 -6.65 6.93
C GLY A 262 -18.85 -6.26 5.74
N ARG A 263 -18.20 -6.04 4.59
CA ARG A 263 -18.91 -5.85 3.31
C ARG A 263 -19.70 -7.11 2.95
N LEU A 264 -20.83 -6.96 2.27
CA LEU A 264 -21.62 -8.08 1.75
C LEU A 264 -21.04 -8.54 0.40
N VAL A 265 -19.84 -9.12 0.47
CA VAL A 265 -19.11 -9.68 -0.69
C VAL A 265 -18.74 -11.14 -0.41
N PRO A 266 -18.59 -12.00 -1.43
CA PRO A 266 -18.38 -13.43 -1.24
C PRO A 266 -17.24 -13.79 -0.28
N GLU A 267 -16.13 -13.05 -0.34
CA GLU A 267 -14.92 -13.29 0.44
C GLU A 267 -15.10 -13.01 1.94
N LYS A 268 -16.24 -12.42 2.34
CA LYS A 268 -16.59 -12.21 3.75
C LYS A 268 -17.51 -13.29 4.33
N GLY A 269 -17.99 -14.22 3.50
CA GLY A 269 -18.63 -15.45 3.97
C GLY A 269 -19.93 -15.26 4.76
N SER A 270 -20.67 -14.16 4.54
CA SER A 270 -21.93 -13.90 5.24
C SER A 270 -22.97 -15.03 5.12
N PRO A 271 -23.08 -15.81 4.01
CA PRO A 271 -23.99 -16.95 3.98
C PRO A 271 -23.68 -18.02 5.04
N VAL A 272 -22.39 -18.29 5.32
CA VAL A 272 -21.97 -19.27 6.33
C VAL A 272 -22.43 -18.85 7.73
N LEU A 273 -22.37 -17.54 8.03
CA LEU A 273 -22.89 -17.00 9.28
C LEU A 273 -24.41 -17.21 9.40
N LEU A 274 -25.15 -16.97 8.32
CA LEU A 274 -26.60 -17.14 8.31
C LEU A 274 -27.00 -18.61 8.50
N ASP A 275 -26.28 -19.54 7.86
CA ASP A 275 -26.50 -20.97 8.05
C ASP A 275 -26.26 -21.41 9.50
N ALA A 276 -25.21 -20.88 10.14
CA ALA A 276 -24.92 -21.13 11.55
C ALA A 276 -26.00 -20.55 12.48
N VAL A 277 -26.48 -19.33 12.22
CA VAL A 277 -27.59 -18.71 12.96
C VAL A 277 -28.89 -19.50 12.82
N ALA A 278 -29.19 -20.01 11.62
CA ALA A 278 -30.33 -20.86 11.37
C ALA A 278 -30.23 -22.18 12.15
N ASP A 279 -29.03 -22.78 12.22
CA ASP A 279 -28.79 -24.01 12.99
C ASP A 279 -28.99 -23.81 14.49
N LEU A 280 -28.44 -22.73 15.04
CA LEU A 280 -28.59 -22.37 16.44
C LEU A 280 -30.06 -22.13 16.82
N THR A 281 -30.80 -21.42 15.96
CA THR A 281 -32.25 -21.23 16.12
C THR A 281 -33.00 -22.56 16.15
N ARG A 282 -32.70 -23.49 15.22
CA ARG A 282 -33.33 -24.83 15.19
C ARG A 282 -33.04 -25.65 16.46
N ARG A 283 -31.87 -25.46 17.06
CA ARG A 283 -31.46 -26.11 18.32
C ARG A 283 -32.03 -25.45 19.57
N GLY A 284 -32.83 -24.39 19.43
CA GLY A 284 -33.43 -23.67 20.55
C GLY A 284 -32.47 -22.75 21.30
N VAL A 285 -31.32 -22.38 20.71
CA VAL A 285 -30.43 -21.39 21.31
C VAL A 285 -31.11 -20.01 21.23
N PRO A 286 -31.26 -19.29 22.36
CA PRO A 286 -31.82 -17.95 22.32
C PRO A 286 -30.79 -17.01 21.67
N LEU A 287 -31.14 -16.49 20.48
CA LEU A 287 -30.42 -15.44 19.74
C LEU A 287 -31.17 -14.10 19.84
#